data_AF-A0A960DAP6-F1
#
_entry.id   AF-A0A960DAP6-F1
#
_cell.length_a   1.000
_cell.length_b   1.000
_cell.length_c   1.000
_cell.angle_alpha   90.00
_cell.angle_beta   90.00
_cell.angle_gamma   90.00
#
_symmetry.space_group_name_H-M   'P 1'
#
loop_
_entity.id
_entity.type
_entity.pdbx_description
1 polymer ?
#
loop_
_entity_poly.entity_id
_entity_poly.type
_entity_poly.pdbx_seq_one_letter_code
_entity_poly.pdbx_strand_id
1 'polypeptide(L)'
;MTQPDAASPRRIAALALPALGVLAAEPIYLLFDIAVVGRLGVLPLAGLAIGGLILSVVSSQLTFLSYGTTARSARFYGAGDRTAAVG
;
A
#
# COMPACT_ATOMS: atom_id res chain seq x y z
N MET A 1 6.00 4.85 36.32
CA MET A 1 5.12 4.04 35.47
C MET A 1 3.88 4.88 35.17
N THR A 2 3.96 5.74 34.15
CA THR A 2 2.81 6.50 33.66
C THR A 2 1.90 5.54 32.90
N GLN A 3 0.64 5.49 33.31
CA GLN A 3 -0.40 4.71 32.65
C GLN A 3 -0.39 5.04 31.14
N PRO A 4 -0.35 4.06 30.23
CA PRO A 4 -0.42 4.35 28.80
C PRO A 4 -1.71 5.12 28.56
N ASP A 5 -1.61 6.30 27.94
CA ASP A 5 -2.78 7.05 27.49
C ASP A 5 -3.67 6.11 26.69
N ALA A 6 -4.76 5.64 27.30
CA ALA A 6 -5.75 4.83 26.60
C ALA A 6 -6.12 5.58 25.33
N ALA A 7 -6.00 4.93 24.18
CA ALA A 7 -6.13 5.56 22.88
C ALA A 7 -7.44 6.37 22.80
N SER A 8 -7.33 7.68 23.00
CA SER A 8 -8.50 8.57 22.97
C SER A 8 -9.18 8.44 21.61
N PRO A 9 -10.52 8.39 21.53
CA PRO A 9 -11.24 8.32 20.26
C PRO A 9 -10.77 9.39 19.25
N ARG A 10 -10.41 10.58 19.75
CA ARG A 10 -9.83 11.66 18.94
C ARG A 10 -8.48 11.31 18.33
N ARG A 11 -7.62 10.60 19.08
CA ARG A 11 -6.29 10.16 18.59
C ARG A 11 -6.41 9.00 17.62
N ILE A 12 -7.33 8.07 17.87
CA ILE A 12 -7.66 7.00 16.92
C ILE A 12 -8.17 7.61 15.61
N ALA A 13 -9.15 8.52 15.66
CA ALA A 13 -9.70 9.19 14.49
C ALA A 13 -8.63 9.98 13.70
N ALA A 14 -7.71 10.65 14.40
CA ALA A 14 -6.62 11.40 13.78
C ALA A 14 -5.65 10.52 12.96
N LEU A 15 -5.51 9.23 13.31
CA LEU A 15 -4.69 8.27 12.55
C LEU A 15 -5.53 7.49 11.53
N ALA A 16 -6.76 7.13 11.90
CA ALA A 16 -7.64 6.34 11.06
C ALA A 16 -8.12 7.10 9.82
N LEU A 17 -8.48 8.38 9.94
CA LEU A 17 -8.92 9.19 8.80
C LEU A 17 -7.90 9.25 7.65
N PRO A 18 -6.62 9.61 7.87
CA PRO A 18 -5.63 9.59 6.81
C PRO A 18 -5.33 8.18 6.31
N ALA A 19 -5.29 7.16 7.18
CA ALA A 19 -5.10 5.78 6.77
C ALA A 19 -6.25 5.28 5.87
N LEU A 20 -7.50 5.62 6.19
CA LEU A 20 -8.67 5.34 5.38
C LEU A 20 -8.60 6.05 4.02
N GLY A 21 -8.15 7.31 4.00
CA GLY A 21 -7.93 8.05 2.74
C GLY A 21 -6.92 7.34 1.84
N VAL A 22 -5.80 6.87 2.40
CA VAL A 22 -4.79 6.09 1.67
C VAL A 22 -5.38 4.76 1.17
N LEU A 23 -6.15 4.05 2.00
CA LEU A 23 -6.78 2.79 1.62
C LEU A 23 -7.85 2.96 0.53
N ALA A 24 -8.60 4.07 0.57
CA ALA A 24 -9.62 4.38 -0.42
C ALA A 24 -9.05 4.92 -1.74
N ALA A 25 -7.81 5.44 -1.75
CA ALA A 25 -7.21 6.00 -2.95
C ALA A 25 -7.10 4.95 -4.07
N GLU A 26 -6.61 3.75 -3.76
CA GLU A 26 -6.45 2.66 -4.72
C GLU A 26 -7.75 2.30 -5.46
N PRO A 27 -8.89 1.99 -4.80
CA PRO A 27 -10.13 1.70 -5.49
C PRO A 27 -10.72 2.92 -6.22
N ILE A 28 -10.51 4.15 -5.72
CA ILE A 28 -10.99 5.37 -6.41
C ILE A 28 -10.27 5.56 -7.74
N TYR A 29 -8.95 5.34 -7.81
CA TYR A 29 -8.20 5.40 -9.06
C TYR A 29 -8.72 4.39 -10.07
N LEU A 30 -8.96 3.14 -9.64
CA LEU A 30 -9.50 2.11 -10.51
C LEU A 30 -10.91 2.44 -11.03
N LEU A 31 -11.79 2.98 -10.17
CA LEU A 31 -13.13 3.44 -10.59
C LEU A 31 -13.03 4.57 -11.62
N PHE A 32 -12.09 5.50 -11.43
CA PHE A 32 -11.83 6.59 -12.37
C PHE A 32 -11.32 6.05 -13.71
N ASP A 33 -10.36 5.12 -13.71
CA ASP A 33 -9.84 4.48 -14.92
C ASP A 33 -10.95 3.77 -15.69
N ILE A 34 -11.82 3.03 -14.99
CA ILE A 34 -12.98 2.35 -15.59
C ILE A 34 -13.96 3.36 -16.18
N ALA A 35 -14.24 4.48 -15.52
CA ALA A 35 -15.13 5.52 -16.04
C ALA A 35 -14.56 6.18 -17.31
N VAL A 36 -13.25 6.49 -17.32
CA VAL A 36 -12.56 7.17 -18.42
C VAL A 36 -12.29 6.23 -19.60
N VAL A 37 -11.94 4.97 -19.36
CA VAL A 37 -11.69 3.98 -20.41
C VAL A 37 -12.99 3.37 -20.89
N GLY A 38 -13.99 3.20 -20.03
CA GLY A 38 -15.30 2.66 -20.37
C GLY A 38 -16.03 3.48 -21.44
N ARG A 39 -15.85 4.81 -21.46
CA ARG A 39 -16.37 5.66 -22.55
C ARG A 39 -15.73 5.42 -23.92
N LEU A 40 -14.62 4.67 -23.99
CA LEU A 40 -13.94 4.30 -25.24
C LEU A 40 -14.48 2.99 -25.84
N GLY A 41 -15.39 2.30 -25.13
CA GLY A 41 -16.02 1.06 -25.56
C GLY A 41 -15.42 -0.20 -24.93
N VAL A 42 -15.94 -1.36 -25.36
CA VAL A 42 -15.69 -2.65 -24.68
C VAL A 42 -14.25 -3.14 -24.84
N LEU A 43 -13.64 -2.97 -26.02
CA LEU A 43 -12.31 -3.51 -26.28
C LEU A 43 -11.20 -2.81 -25.44
N PRO A 44 -11.13 -1.47 -25.37
CA PRO A 44 -10.21 -0.80 -24.45
C PRO A 44 -10.45 -1.14 -22.98
N LEU A 45 -11.72 -1.27 -22.57
CA LEU A 45 -12.07 -1.63 -21.19
C LEU A 45 -11.64 -3.06 -20.84
N ALA A 46 -11.77 -4.00 -21.78
CA ALA A 46 -11.23 -5.36 -21.62
C ALA A 46 -9.70 -5.35 -21.50
N GLY A 47 -9.03 -4.51 -22.29
CA GLY A 47 -7.58 -4.29 -22.19
C GLY A 47 -7.16 -3.74 -20.81
N LEU A 48 -7.89 -2.76 -20.28
CA LEU A 48 -7.68 -2.23 -18.93
C LEU A 48 -7.83 -3.33 -17.87
N ALA A 49 -8.85 -4.17 -17.98
CA ALA A 49 -9.08 -5.26 -17.03
C ALA A 49 -7.90 -6.25 -17.02
N ILE A 50 -7.43 -6.68 -18.20
CA ILE A 50 -6.29 -7.60 -18.32
C ILE A 50 -5.00 -6.93 -17.82
N GLY A 51 -4.74 -5.69 -18.25
CA GLY A 51 -3.57 -4.93 -17.81
C GLY A 51 -3.55 -4.70 -16.30
N GLY A 52 -4.70 -4.39 -15.70
CA GLY A 52 -4.88 -4.23 -14.26
C GLY A 52 -4.62 -5.52 -13.49
N LEU A 53 -5.06 -6.68 -14.00
CA LEU A 53 -4.74 -7.99 -13.41
C LEU A 53 -3.24 -8.27 -13.42
N ILE A 54 -2.56 -8.03 -14.55
CA ILE A 54 -1.12 -8.22 -14.67
C ILE A 54 -0.38 -7.31 -13.68
N LEU A 55 -0.75 -6.02 -13.65
CA LEU A 55 -0.15 -5.05 -12.74
C LEU A 55 -0.39 -5.44 -11.27
N SER A 56 -1.58 -5.94 -10.92
CA SER A 56 -1.88 -6.41 -9.55
C SER A 56 -0.97 -7.56 -9.12
N VAL A 57 -0.74 -8.55 -9.98
CA VAL A 57 0.18 -9.66 -9.71
C VAL A 57 1.60 -9.15 -9.48
N VAL A 58 2.10 -8.27 -10.37
CA VAL A 58 3.44 -7.69 -10.24
C VAL A 58 3.55 -6.86 -8.96
N SER A 59 2.57 -6.00 -8.67
CA SER A 59 2.52 -5.18 -7.47
C SER A 59 2.53 -6.02 -6.19
N SER A 60 1.83 -7.16 -6.16
CA SER A 60 1.86 -8.09 -5.02
C SER A 60 3.28 -8.61 -4.76
N GLN A 61 4.00 -9.02 -5.81
CA GLN A 61 5.37 -9.51 -5.69
C GLN A 61 6.34 -8.40 -5.25
N LEU A 62 6.18 -7.18 -5.79
CA LEU A 62 6.99 -6.02 -5.38
C LEU A 62 6.71 -5.61 -3.93
N THR A 63 5.45 -5.69 -3.49
CA THR A 63 5.05 -5.41 -2.11
C THR A 63 5.68 -6.43 -1.16
N PHE A 64 5.61 -7.72 -1.51
CA PHE A 64 6.30 -8.77 -0.76
C PHE A 64 7.80 -8.49 -0.66
N LEU A 65 8.45 -8.14 -1.77
CA LEU A 65 9.87 -7.82 -1.79
C LEU A 65 10.19 -6.62 -0.90
N SER A 66 9.39 -5.55 -0.97
CA SER A 66 9.55 -4.32 -0.17
C SER A 66 9.44 -4.59 1.33
N TYR A 67 8.44 -5.35 1.76
CA TYR A 67 8.31 -5.71 3.18
C TYR A 67 9.41 -6.70 3.61
N GLY A 68 9.80 -7.62 2.73
CA GLY A 68 10.88 -8.56 2.97
C GLY A 68 12.23 -7.89 3.19
N THR A 69 12.59 -6.90 2.34
CA THR A 69 13.82 -6.12 2.50
C THR A 69 13.77 -5.26 3.75
N THR A 70 12.63 -4.61 4.04
CA THR A 70 12.43 -3.84 5.27
C THR A 70 12.65 -4.70 6.51
N ALA A 71 12.09 -5.92 6.54
CA ALA A 71 12.29 -6.87 7.63
C ALA A 71 13.75 -7.30 7.75
N ARG A 72 14.44 -7.55 6.63
CA ARG A 72 15.86 -7.91 6.62
C ARG A 72 16.74 -6.77 7.15
N SER A 73 16.56 -5.56 6.66
CA SER A 73 17.26 -4.35 7.14
C SER A 73 16.98 -4.10 8.62
N ALA A 74 15.73 -4.26 9.07
CA ALA A 74 15.37 -4.10 10.48
C ALA A 74 16.09 -5.12 11.40
N ARG A 75 16.27 -6.36 10.94
CA ARG A 75 17.00 -7.40 11.70
C ARG A 75 18.49 -7.06 11.85
N PHE A 76 19.16 -6.65 10.77
CA PHE A 76 20.57 -6.24 10.84
C PHE A 76 20.75 -4.95 11.65
N TYR A 77 19.86 -3.97 11.46
CA TYR A 77 19.87 -2.74 12.24
C TYR A 77 19.67 -3.01 13.74
N GLY A 78 18.75 -3.91 14.10
CA GLY A 78 18.53 -4.34 15.48
C GLY A 78 19.70 -5.11 16.09
N ALA A 79 20.50 -5.80 15.27
CA ALA A 79 21.73 -6.48 15.68
C ALA A 79 22.95 -5.54 15.81
N GLY A 80 22.80 -4.24 15.50
CA GLY A 80 23.88 -3.26 15.52
C GLY A 80 24.78 -3.26 14.28
N ASP A 81 24.55 -4.17 13.32
CA ASP A 81 25.30 -4.24 12.06
C ASP A 81 24.67 -3.30 11.03
N ARG A 82 25.08 -2.03 11.12
CA ARG A 82 24.56 -0.97 10.23
C ARG A 82 25.01 -1.14 8.79
N THR A 83 26.19 -1.71 8.56
CA THR A 83 26.73 -1.91 7.22
C THR A 83 25.90 -2.95 6.46
N ALA A 84 25.52 -4.05 7.12
CA ALA A 84 24.64 -5.07 6.55
C ALA A 84 23.16 -4.65 6.48
N ALA A 85 22.74 -3.57 7.16
CA ALA A 85 21.35 -3.10 7.16
C ALA A 85 20.97 -2.28 5.91
N VAL A 86 21.95 -1.66 5.24
CA VAL A 86 21.74 -0.75 4.10
C VAL A 86 22.38 -1.22 2.79
N GLY A 87 23.07 -2.36 2.81
CA GLY A 87 23.66 -3.02 1.63
C GLY A 87 22.76 -4.13 1.09
#